data_AF-A0A5N5KV93-F1
#
_entry.id   AF-A0A5N5KV93-F1
#
_cell.length_a   1.000
_cell.length_b   1.000
_cell.length_c   1.000
_cell.angle_alpha   90.00
_cell.angle_beta   90.00
_cell.angle_gamma   90.00
#
_symmetry.space_group_name_H-M   'P 1'
#
loop_
_entity.id
_entity.type
_entity.pdbx_description
1 polymer ?
#
loop_
_entity_poly.entity_id
_entity_poly.type
_entity_poly.pdbx_seq_one_letter_code
_entity_poly.pdbx_strand_id
1 'polypeptide(L)'
;MPRPKAGEVLIKTKACGVCHSDLHVIKGEIPFPSPCAIGHEITGEVVEHGKLSDRKTIEREMGHDDLCEDFFAYNRSKGTLYDGETRLFLRNSGKPISMYSMGGLAEYCVVPAHGLTILPNSLPYSESAILGCAVFTAYGAMAHAAQVRPGDSVAVIGVGGVGSR
;
A
#
# COMPACT_ATOMS: atom_id res chain seq x y z
N MET A 1 -18.50 -8.22 1.71
CA MET A 1 -17.31 -7.73 0.99
C MET A 1 -17.36 -6.22 0.96
N PRO A 2 -16.20 -5.54 1.05
CA PRO A 2 -16.13 -4.10 0.85
C PRO A 2 -16.61 -3.71 -0.54
N ARG A 3 -17.12 -2.48 -0.72
CA ARG A 3 -17.51 -1.94 -2.02
C ARG A 3 -16.77 -0.64 -2.29
N PRO A 4 -16.22 -0.44 -3.50
CA PRO A 4 -15.53 0.80 -3.86
C PRO A 4 -16.53 1.93 -4.12
N LYS A 5 -16.19 3.14 -3.70
CA LYS A 5 -16.87 4.40 -4.07
C LYS A 5 -16.20 5.04 -5.29
N ALA A 6 -16.64 6.25 -5.66
CA ALA A 6 -16.02 6.99 -6.75
C ALA A 6 -14.53 7.24 -6.47
N GLY A 7 -13.68 7.05 -7.48
CA GLY A 7 -12.22 7.17 -7.36
C GLY A 7 -11.57 5.97 -6.65
N GLU A 8 -12.30 4.90 -6.35
CA GLU A 8 -11.78 3.73 -5.63
C GLU A 8 -11.84 2.46 -6.49
N VAL A 9 -11.01 1.50 -6.12
CA VAL A 9 -10.91 0.20 -6.76
C VAL A 9 -10.93 -0.88 -5.69
N LEU A 10 -11.71 -1.93 -5.91
CA LEU A 10 -11.69 -3.15 -5.12
C LEU A 10 -10.70 -4.14 -5.71
N ILE A 11 -9.79 -4.60 -4.86
CA ILE A 11 -8.74 -5.55 -5.21
C ILE A 11 -8.96 -6.84 -4.43
N LYS A 12 -8.87 -7.97 -5.13
CA LYS A 12 -8.66 -9.28 -4.51
C LYS A 12 -7.17 -9.47 -4.30
N THR A 13 -6.73 -9.45 -3.04
CA THR A 13 -5.32 -9.62 -2.70
C THR A 13 -4.84 -11.00 -3.14
N LYS A 14 -3.69 -11.04 -3.82
CA LYS A 14 -3.03 -12.28 -4.26
C LYS A 14 -1.76 -12.56 -3.47
N ALA A 15 -1.07 -11.50 -3.08
CA ALA A 15 0.06 -11.55 -2.19
C ALA A 15 0.13 -10.27 -1.35
N CYS A 16 0.60 -10.41 -0.11
CA CYS A 16 0.95 -9.29 0.74
C CYS A 16 2.31 -9.59 1.39
N GLY A 17 3.27 -8.69 1.24
CA GLY A 17 4.52 -8.71 2.00
C GLY A 17 4.26 -8.45 3.48
N VAL A 18 5.22 -8.86 4.31
CA VAL A 18 5.23 -8.58 5.75
C VAL A 18 6.41 -7.68 6.04
N CYS A 19 6.13 -6.40 6.23
CA CYS A 19 7.15 -5.40 6.43
C CYS A 19 7.32 -5.07 7.92
N HIS A 20 8.52 -4.64 8.31
CA HIS A 20 8.81 -4.23 9.69
C HIS A 20 7.93 -3.05 10.14
N SER A 21 7.47 -2.22 9.20
CA SER A 21 6.51 -1.15 9.49
C SER A 21 5.13 -1.66 9.90
N ASP A 22 4.72 -2.86 9.49
CA ASP A 22 3.50 -3.49 10.03
C ASP A 22 3.73 -3.94 11.49
N LEU A 23 4.92 -4.46 11.79
CA LEU A 23 5.30 -4.88 13.15
C LEU A 23 5.31 -3.70 14.13
N HIS A 24 5.81 -2.53 13.70
CA HIS A 24 5.78 -1.31 14.50
C HIS A 24 4.34 -0.91 14.91
N VAL A 25 3.35 -1.14 14.03
CA VAL A 25 1.93 -0.91 14.37
C VAL A 25 1.43 -1.96 15.36
N ILE A 26 1.74 -3.23 15.14
CA ILE A 26 1.34 -4.33 16.04
C ILE A 26 1.86 -4.09 17.47
N LYS A 27 3.09 -3.59 17.59
CA LYS A 27 3.72 -3.29 18.89
C LYS A 27 3.26 -1.96 19.50
N GLY A 28 2.52 -1.13 18.77
CA GLY A 28 2.11 0.21 19.21
C GLY A 28 3.24 1.25 19.19
N GLU A 29 4.36 0.97 18.50
CA GLU A 29 5.49 1.90 18.31
C GLU A 29 5.13 3.01 17.31
N ILE A 30 4.25 2.69 16.35
CA ILE A 30 3.55 3.67 15.52
C ILE A 30 2.11 3.77 16.04
N PRO A 31 1.69 4.92 16.60
CA PRO A 31 0.30 5.11 17.01
C PRO A 31 -0.63 4.96 15.81
N PHE A 32 -1.57 4.01 15.91
CA PHE A 32 -2.54 3.76 14.86
C PHE A 32 -3.89 3.31 15.45
N PRO A 33 -5.03 3.72 14.88
CA PRO A 33 -6.34 3.31 15.40
C PRO A 33 -6.54 1.79 15.37
N SER A 34 -7.01 1.23 16.49
CA SER A 34 -7.30 -0.20 16.67
C SER A 34 -8.79 -0.42 17.01
N PRO A 35 -9.44 -1.51 16.55
CA PRO A 35 -8.90 -2.61 15.74
C PRO A 35 -8.61 -2.19 14.29
N CYS A 36 -7.58 -2.79 13.68
CA CYS A 36 -7.23 -2.54 12.29
C CYS A 36 -6.85 -3.81 11.52
N ALA A 37 -6.95 -3.73 10.19
CA ALA A 37 -6.27 -4.63 9.28
C ALA A 37 -4.95 -3.97 8.81
N ILE A 38 -3.85 -4.71 8.92
CA ILE A 38 -2.50 -4.30 8.48
C ILE A 38 -2.17 -4.87 7.10
N GLY A 39 -0.97 -4.54 6.59
CA GLY A 39 -0.49 -4.96 5.27
C GLY A 39 -0.51 -3.78 4.30
N HIS A 40 0.67 -3.36 3.86
CA HIS A 40 0.87 -2.24 2.95
C HIS A 40 1.75 -2.60 1.73
N GLU A 41 2.13 -3.86 1.61
CA GLU A 41 2.93 -4.42 0.52
C GLU A 41 2.07 -5.35 -0.31
N ILE A 42 1.09 -4.84 -1.06
CA ILE A 42 0.10 -5.71 -1.73
C ILE A 42 0.33 -5.83 -3.23
N THR A 43 -0.07 -6.98 -3.76
CA THR A 43 -0.42 -7.14 -5.16
C THR A 43 -1.70 -7.95 -5.27
N GLY A 44 -2.52 -7.64 -6.27
CA GLY A 44 -3.74 -8.39 -6.52
C GLY A 44 -4.39 -8.10 -7.87
N GLU A 45 -5.60 -8.61 -8.01
CA GLU A 45 -6.43 -8.41 -9.19
C GLU A 45 -7.52 -7.40 -8.88
N VAL A 46 -7.72 -6.45 -9.78
CA VAL A 46 -8.89 -5.57 -9.74
C VAL A 46 -10.14 -6.42 -10.03
N VAL A 47 -11.10 -6.38 -9.12
CA VAL A 47 -12.36 -7.13 -9.25
C VAL A 47 -13.59 -6.24 -9.39
N GLU A 48 -13.52 -4.98 -8.94
CA GLU A 48 -14.60 -3.99 -9.11
C GLU A 48 -14.01 -2.57 -9.18
N HIS A 49 -14.52 -1.76 -10.11
CA HIS A 49 -14.21 -0.35 -10.22
C HIS A 49 -15.37 0.49 -9.67
N GLY A 50 -15.05 1.45 -8.82
CA GLY A 50 -15.93 2.58 -8.56
C GLY A 50 -16.12 3.49 -9.78
N LYS A 51 -16.99 4.50 -9.67
CA LYS A 51 -17.07 5.54 -10.69
C LYS A 51 -15.72 6.27 -10.78
N LEU A 52 -15.30 6.71 -11.97
CA LEU A 52 -14.04 7.47 -12.16
C LEU A 52 -12.78 6.73 -11.70
N SER A 53 -12.73 5.40 -11.81
CA SER A 53 -11.52 4.61 -11.50
C SER A 53 -11.13 3.64 -12.58
N ASP A 54 -11.57 3.87 -13.83
CA ASP A 54 -11.21 3.02 -14.97
C ASP A 54 -9.70 3.04 -15.25
N ARG A 55 -9.22 2.08 -16.05
CA ARG A 55 -7.80 1.93 -16.35
C ARG A 55 -7.15 3.22 -16.86
N LYS A 56 -7.83 3.95 -17.75
CA LYS A 56 -7.32 5.22 -18.28
C LYS A 56 -7.16 6.27 -17.19
N THR A 57 -8.09 6.30 -16.23
CA THR A 57 -7.96 7.17 -15.06
C THR A 57 -6.78 6.76 -14.19
N ILE A 58 -6.64 5.47 -13.87
CA ILE A 58 -5.48 4.97 -13.11
C ILE A 58 -4.18 5.39 -13.81
N GLU A 59 -4.04 5.11 -15.11
CA GLU A 59 -2.84 5.43 -15.87
C GLU A 59 -2.56 6.93 -15.96
N ARG A 60 -3.59 7.78 -15.96
CA ARG A 60 -3.45 9.24 -15.97
C ARG A 60 -2.96 9.79 -14.63
N GLU A 61 -3.45 9.25 -13.52
CA GLU A 61 -3.15 9.76 -12.17
C GLU A 61 -1.85 9.15 -11.58
N MET A 62 -1.17 8.24 -12.28
CA MET A 62 0.13 7.72 -11.83
C MET A 62 1.18 8.83 -11.76
N GLY A 63 1.85 8.96 -10.60
CA GLY A 63 2.93 9.94 -10.39
C GLY A 63 2.49 11.31 -9.88
N HIS A 64 1.25 11.43 -9.38
CA HIS A 64 0.74 12.63 -8.74
C HIS A 64 1.07 12.64 -7.22
N ASP A 65 2.24 13.19 -6.89
CA ASP A 65 2.85 13.21 -5.54
C ASP A 65 2.09 14.07 -4.51
N ASP A 66 1.25 15.00 -4.96
CA ASP A 66 0.41 15.89 -4.15
C ASP A 66 -0.61 15.14 -3.28
N LEU A 67 -0.82 13.85 -3.54
CA LEU A 67 -1.75 12.97 -2.83
C LEU A 67 -1.14 12.35 -1.56
N CYS A 68 0.15 12.58 -1.30
CA CYS A 68 0.80 12.15 -0.05
C CYS A 68 0.14 12.81 1.17
N GLU A 69 -0.23 14.09 1.08
CA GLU A 69 -0.84 14.82 2.21
C GLU A 69 -2.15 14.18 2.67
N ASP A 70 -3.05 13.87 1.73
CA ASP A 70 -4.32 13.19 2.01
C ASP A 70 -4.08 11.77 2.53
N PHE A 71 -3.12 11.04 1.97
CA PHE A 71 -2.73 9.74 2.49
C PHE A 71 -2.32 9.82 3.96
N PHE A 72 -1.50 10.80 4.34
CA PHE A 72 -1.09 10.97 5.74
C PHE A 72 -2.23 11.46 6.63
N ALA A 73 -3.05 12.40 6.15
CA ALA A 73 -4.13 13.03 6.92
C ALA A 73 -5.35 12.14 7.17
N TYR A 74 -5.59 11.15 6.30
CA TYR A 74 -6.73 10.23 6.41
C TYR A 74 -6.27 8.81 6.70
N ASN A 75 -5.48 8.23 5.81
CA ASN A 75 -5.17 6.81 5.92
C ASN A 75 -4.13 6.53 7.01
N ARG A 76 -2.98 7.21 6.95
CA ARG A 76 -1.88 6.93 7.87
C ARG A 76 -2.20 7.30 9.32
N SER A 77 -2.98 8.35 9.54
CA SER A 77 -3.31 8.85 10.88
C SER A 77 -4.65 8.34 11.42
N LYS A 78 -5.67 8.16 10.56
CA LYS A 78 -7.04 7.80 10.99
C LYS A 78 -7.47 6.40 10.53
N GLY A 79 -6.73 5.77 9.62
CA GLY A 79 -7.04 4.44 9.09
C GLY A 79 -8.29 4.39 8.23
N THR A 80 -8.55 5.48 7.49
CA THR A 80 -9.71 5.62 6.60
C THR A 80 -9.26 5.92 5.16
N LEU A 81 -10.18 5.84 4.21
CA LEU A 81 -9.98 6.43 2.88
C LEU A 81 -10.25 7.93 2.92
N TYR A 82 -10.09 8.61 1.78
CA TYR A 82 -10.05 10.07 1.72
C TYR A 82 -11.42 10.74 1.94
N ASP A 83 -12.49 9.94 1.96
CA ASP A 83 -13.81 10.38 2.42
C ASP A 83 -14.01 10.26 3.94
N GLY A 84 -12.98 9.87 4.68
CA GLY A 84 -13.03 9.72 6.13
C GLY A 84 -13.68 8.42 6.61
N GLU A 85 -14.03 7.49 5.70
CA GLU A 85 -14.66 6.22 6.06
C GLU A 85 -13.72 5.02 5.80
N THR A 86 -13.90 3.95 6.58
CA THR A 86 -13.29 2.64 6.25
C THR A 86 -14.14 1.90 5.22
N ARG A 87 -13.51 0.93 4.55
CA ARG A 87 -14.22 -0.07 3.74
C ARG A 87 -14.24 -1.44 4.42
N LEU A 88 -13.47 -1.63 5.49
CA LEU A 88 -13.34 -2.92 6.17
C LEU A 88 -14.24 -3.01 7.41
N PHE A 89 -14.93 -4.13 7.51
CA PHE A 89 -15.87 -4.43 8.59
C PHE A 89 -15.68 -5.87 9.05
N LEU A 90 -15.77 -6.12 10.36
CA LEU A 90 -15.72 -7.46 10.92
C LEU A 90 -16.91 -8.28 10.43
N ARG A 91 -16.65 -9.45 9.83
CA ARG A 91 -17.68 -10.33 9.25
C ARG A 91 -18.82 -10.67 10.21
N ASN A 92 -18.49 -10.90 11.49
CA ASN A 92 -19.46 -11.42 12.46
C ASN A 92 -20.30 -10.32 13.13
N SER A 93 -19.76 -9.10 13.24
CA SER A 93 -20.40 -8.02 14.00
C SER A 93 -20.78 -6.81 13.15
N GLY A 94 -20.29 -6.71 11.92
CA GLY A 94 -20.44 -5.54 11.07
C GLY A 94 -19.73 -4.28 11.61
N LYS A 95 -18.95 -4.40 12.69
CA LYS A 95 -18.23 -3.25 13.26
C LYS A 95 -17.12 -2.81 12.30
N PRO A 96 -16.94 -1.50 12.08
CA PRO A 96 -15.86 -0.99 11.25
C PRO A 96 -14.50 -1.30 11.90
N ILE A 97 -13.49 -1.54 11.07
CA ILE A 97 -12.10 -1.61 11.48
C ILE A 97 -11.27 -0.66 10.64
N SER A 98 -10.18 -0.16 11.21
CA SER A 98 -9.27 0.77 10.53
C SER A 98 -8.42 0.04 9.48
N MET A 99 -8.06 0.76 8.42
CA MET A 99 -7.25 0.26 7.31
C MET A 99 -5.85 0.87 7.41
N TYR A 100 -4.86 0.08 7.83
CA TYR A 100 -3.48 0.54 7.79
C TYR A 100 -2.96 0.43 6.37
N SER A 101 -2.77 1.58 5.70
CA SER A 101 -2.53 1.62 4.26
C SER A 101 -3.71 0.96 3.52
N MET A 102 -3.48 -0.15 2.81
CA MET A 102 -4.55 -0.89 2.13
C MET A 102 -5.26 -1.90 3.03
N GLY A 103 -4.68 -2.27 4.19
CA GLY A 103 -5.16 -3.39 5.00
C GLY A 103 -4.99 -4.74 4.28
N GLY A 104 -3.86 -4.89 3.58
CA GLY A 104 -3.55 -5.94 2.63
C GLY A 104 -3.57 -7.38 3.13
N LEU A 105 -3.49 -7.61 4.44
CA LEU A 105 -3.66 -8.95 5.00
C LEU A 105 -5.14 -9.41 4.98
N ALA A 106 -6.07 -8.56 4.54
CA ALA A 106 -7.41 -8.98 4.17
C ALA A 106 -7.46 -9.57 2.75
N GLU A 107 -8.36 -10.54 2.52
CA GLU A 107 -8.58 -11.15 1.20
C GLU A 107 -9.00 -10.13 0.12
N TYR A 108 -9.64 -9.04 0.56
CA TYR A 108 -10.07 -7.94 -0.30
C TYR A 108 -9.76 -6.61 0.37
N CYS A 109 -9.20 -5.68 -0.39
CA CYS A 109 -8.95 -4.31 0.03
C CYS A 109 -9.52 -3.33 -1.00
N VAL A 110 -9.96 -2.17 -0.53
CA VAL A 110 -10.36 -1.06 -1.40
C VAL A 110 -9.32 0.02 -1.26
N VAL A 111 -8.85 0.54 -2.39
CA VAL A 111 -7.81 1.56 -2.43
C VAL A 111 -8.22 2.69 -3.37
N PRO A 112 -7.66 3.89 -3.20
CA PRO A 112 -7.81 4.95 -4.18
C PRO A 112 -7.18 4.54 -5.52
N ALA A 113 -7.85 4.86 -6.62
CA ALA A 113 -7.46 4.45 -7.98
C ALA A 113 -6.10 5.02 -8.40
N HIS A 114 -5.77 6.25 -7.97
CA HIS A 114 -4.48 6.89 -8.22
C HIS A 114 -3.34 6.27 -7.41
N GLY A 115 -3.64 5.53 -6.34
CA GLY A 115 -2.66 4.83 -5.51
C GLY A 115 -2.22 3.48 -6.10
N LEU A 116 -2.53 3.23 -7.38
CA LEU A 116 -2.26 1.97 -8.05
C LEU A 116 -1.28 2.14 -9.21
N THR A 117 -0.45 1.12 -9.38
CA THR A 117 0.35 0.93 -10.58
C THR A 117 0.00 -0.40 -11.23
N ILE A 118 -0.01 -0.43 -12.56
CA ILE A 118 -0.34 -1.62 -13.32
C ILE A 118 0.94 -2.43 -13.52
N LEU A 119 0.93 -3.66 -13.00
CA LEU A 119 2.07 -4.56 -13.17
C LEU A 119 2.07 -5.19 -14.58
N PRO A 120 3.24 -5.35 -15.20
CA PRO A 120 3.42 -6.24 -16.33
C PRO A 120 2.94 -7.66 -16.01
N ASN A 121 2.27 -8.31 -16.97
CA ASN A 121 1.77 -9.69 -16.80
C ASN A 121 2.89 -10.72 -16.54
N SER A 122 4.15 -10.37 -16.79
CA SER A 122 5.31 -11.23 -16.57
C SER A 122 5.79 -11.25 -15.11
N LEU A 123 5.36 -10.33 -14.26
CA LEU A 123 5.78 -10.26 -12.85
C LEU A 123 4.88 -11.13 -11.96
N PRO A 124 5.42 -12.12 -11.23
CA PRO A 124 4.65 -12.90 -10.27
C PRO A 124 4.13 -12.04 -9.12
N TYR A 125 2.88 -12.29 -8.68
CA TYR A 125 2.24 -11.53 -7.59
C TYR A 125 3.04 -11.52 -6.28
N SER A 126 3.69 -12.62 -5.93
CA SER A 126 4.48 -12.74 -4.69
C SER A 126 5.72 -11.87 -4.70
N GLU A 127 6.40 -11.78 -5.85
CA GLU A 127 7.62 -10.98 -6.00
C GLU A 127 7.27 -9.49 -6.11
N SER A 128 6.14 -9.17 -6.76
CA SER A 128 5.71 -7.78 -6.92
C SER A 128 5.18 -7.15 -5.63
N ALA A 129 4.69 -7.96 -4.67
CA ALA A 129 4.07 -7.47 -3.44
C ALA A 129 4.98 -6.50 -2.65
N ILE A 130 6.29 -6.78 -2.62
CA ILE A 130 7.28 -5.98 -1.89
C ILE A 130 7.79 -4.76 -2.66
N LEU A 131 7.39 -4.59 -3.92
CA LEU A 131 7.91 -3.49 -4.76
C LEU A 131 7.56 -2.13 -4.17
N GLY A 132 6.28 -1.96 -3.78
CA GLY A 132 5.73 -0.71 -3.28
C GLY A 132 6.27 -0.23 -1.93
N CYS A 133 7.04 -1.06 -1.21
CA CYS A 133 7.71 -0.65 0.01
C CYS A 133 9.19 -1.03 -0.05
N ALA A 134 9.57 -2.28 0.27
CA ALA A 134 10.97 -2.63 0.48
C ALA A 134 11.88 -2.24 -0.70
N VAL A 135 11.50 -2.64 -1.93
CA VAL A 135 12.34 -2.45 -3.11
C VAL A 135 12.43 -0.98 -3.52
N PHE A 136 11.30 -0.28 -3.65
CA PHE A 136 11.35 1.14 -4.05
C PHE A 136 11.88 2.05 -2.95
N THR A 137 11.78 1.68 -1.68
CA THR A 137 12.47 2.40 -0.59
C THR A 137 13.99 2.28 -0.75
N ALA A 138 14.50 1.06 -0.98
CA ALA A 138 15.92 0.83 -1.20
C ALA A 138 16.43 1.54 -2.46
N TYR A 139 15.69 1.40 -3.56
CA TYR A 139 16.00 2.08 -4.83
C TYR A 139 16.00 3.60 -4.66
N GLY A 140 14.99 4.18 -4.01
CA GLY A 140 14.91 5.61 -3.78
C GLY A 140 16.06 6.13 -2.91
N ALA A 141 16.44 5.37 -1.88
CA ALA A 141 17.60 5.70 -1.06
C ALA A 141 18.89 5.74 -1.88
N MET A 142 19.10 4.79 -2.78
CA MET A 142 20.32 4.74 -3.61
C MET A 142 20.28 5.73 -4.78
N ALA A 143 19.21 5.74 -5.56
CA ALA A 143 19.13 6.49 -6.82
C ALA A 143 18.83 7.98 -6.61
N HIS A 144 18.09 8.34 -5.56
CA HIS A 144 17.62 9.72 -5.36
C HIS A 144 18.26 10.40 -4.15
N ALA A 145 18.31 9.73 -3.00
CA ALA A 145 18.87 10.34 -1.79
C ALA A 145 20.40 10.35 -1.81
N ALA A 146 21.02 9.19 -2.02
CA ALA A 146 22.49 9.05 -2.07
C ALA A 146 23.07 9.31 -3.46
N GLN A 147 22.27 9.17 -4.52
CA GLN A 147 22.68 9.33 -5.93
C GLN A 147 23.93 8.50 -6.28
N VAL A 148 23.94 7.24 -5.84
CA VAL A 148 25.05 6.28 -6.02
C VAL A 148 25.41 6.14 -7.51
N ARG A 149 26.71 6.09 -7.80
CA ARG A 149 27.27 5.98 -9.15
C ARG A 149 28.10 4.70 -9.31
N PRO A 150 28.30 4.24 -10.56
CA PRO A 150 29.25 3.16 -10.83
C PRO A 150 30.64 3.49 -10.29
N GLY A 151 31.20 2.57 -9.50
CA GLY A 151 32.50 2.73 -8.84
C GLY A 151 32.44 3.22 -7.39
N ASP A 152 31.28 3.68 -6.91
CA ASP A 152 31.12 4.04 -5.51
C ASP A 152 31.22 2.82 -4.59
N SER A 153 31.83 3.02 -3.43
CA SER A 153 31.85 2.02 -2.36
C SER A 153 30.66 2.27 -1.43
N VAL A 154 29.78 1.28 -1.28
CA VAL A 154 28.55 1.39 -0.48
C VAL A 154 28.62 0.48 0.73
N ALA A 155 28.29 1.02 1.91
CA ALA A 155 28.07 0.24 3.12
C ALA A 155 26.56 0.19 3.43
N VAL A 156 26.01 -1.01 3.59
CA VAL A 156 24.61 -1.24 3.99
C VAL A 156 24.57 -1.63 5.46
N ILE A 157 23.92 -0.82 6.29
CA ILE A 157 23.75 -1.09 7.72
C ILE A 157 22.32 -1.60 7.95
N GLY A 158 22.20 -2.91 8.22
CA GLY A 158 20.93 -3.61 8.41
C GLY A 158 20.50 -4.36 7.14
N VAL A 159 20.62 -5.69 7.17
CA VAL A 159 20.33 -6.59 6.03
C VAL A 159 18.97 -7.28 6.14
N GLY A 160 17.94 -6.49 6.47
CA GLY A 160 16.52 -6.91 6.42
C GLY A 160 15.92 -6.72 5.01
N GLY A 161 14.60 -6.75 4.85
CA GLY A 161 13.97 -6.70 3.51
C GLY A 161 14.35 -5.48 2.65
N VAL A 162 14.51 -4.29 3.25
CA VAL A 162 14.94 -3.08 2.51
C VAL A 162 16.44 -3.12 2.18
N GLY A 163 17.26 -3.60 3.12
CA GLY A 163 18.73 -3.65 2.96
C GLY A 163 19.23 -4.96 2.35
N SER A 164 18.32 -5.84 1.90
CA SER A 164 18.68 -7.07 1.23
C SER A 164 19.02 -6.83 -0.23
N ARG A 165 19.68 -7.84 -0.81
CA ARG A 165 20.34 -7.81 -2.13
C ARG A 165 19.39 -7.48 -3.26
#